data_AF-X0UTN5-F1
#
_entry.id   AF-X0UTN5-F1
#
_cell.length_a   1.000
_cell.length_b   1.000
_cell.length_c   1.000
_cell.angle_alpha   90.00
_cell.angle_beta   90.00
_cell.angle_gamma   90.00
#
_symmetry.space_group_name_H-M   'P 1'
#
loop_
_entity.id
_entity.type
_entity.pdbx_description
1 polymer ?
#
loop_
_entity_poly.entity_id
_entity_poly.type
_entity_poly.pdbx_seq_one_letter_code
_entity_poly.pdbx_strand_id
1 'polypeptide(L)' 'MLDILERLCNGQGRRTDIEELEHLAQMIQKTSLCGLGKTAPNPVLSTIKYFRDEYEA' A
#
# COMPACT_ATOMS: atom_id res chain seq x y z
N MET A 1 4.31 5.69 -2.11
CA MET A 1 3.56 4.46 -2.44
C MET A 1 4.17 3.74 -3.63
N LEU A 2 4.30 4.39 -4.80
CA LEU A 2 4.93 3.79 -5.99
C LEU A 2 6.32 3.20 -5.69
N ASP A 3 7.23 3.97 -5.10
CA ASP A 3 8.58 3.52 -4.80
C ASP A 3 8.63 2.30 -3.85
N ILE A 4 7.63 2.17 -2.96
CA ILE A 4 7.52 1.01 -2.07
C ILE A 4 7.08 -0.21 -2.88
N LEU A 5 6.05 -0.06 -3.71
CA LEU A 5 5.56 -1.12 -4.59
C LEU A 5 6.65 -1.58 -5.57
N GLU A 6 7.40 -0.66 -6.18
CA GLU A 6 8.50 -0.99 -7.06
C GLU A 6 9.62 -1.75 -6.33
N ARG A 7 9.97 -1.37 -5.09
CA ARG A 7 10.92 -2.15 -4.29
C ARG A 7 10.42 -3.56 -4.03
N LEU A 8 9.16 -3.72 -3.61
CA LEU A 8 8.56 -5.03 -3.34
C LEU A 8 8.59 -5.90 -4.60
N CYS A 9 8.13 -5.38 -5.75
CA CYS A 9 8.12 -6.11 -7.02
C CYS A 9 9.53 -6.48 -7.53
N ASN A 10 10.56 -5.71 -7.19
CA ASN A 10 11.94 -5.98 -7.57
C ASN A 10 12.69 -6.89 -6.56
N GLY A 11 12.00 -7.44 -5.55
CA GLY A 11 12.63 -8.26 -4.50
C GLY A 11 13.56 -7.47 -3.59
N GLN A 12 13.40 -6.14 -3.52
CA GLN A 12 14.18 -5.22 -2.69
C GLN A 12 13.36 -4.71 -1.48
N GLY A 13 12.33 -5.47 -1.11
CA GLY A 13 11.44 -5.17 0.00
C GLY A 13 12.17 -5.09 1.35
N ARG A 14 11.72 -4.17 2.20
CA ARG A 14 12.18 -4.03 3.58
C ARG A 14 11.12 -4.52 4.54
N ARG A 15 11.55 -4.94 5.74
CA ARG A 15 10.65 -5.37 6.82
C ARG A 15 9.58 -4.35 7.23
N THR A 16 9.75 -3.07 6.88
CA THR A 16 8.80 -1.99 7.20
C THR A 16 7.98 -1.51 6.00
N ASP A 17 8.27 -2.02 4.79
CA ASP A 17 7.68 -1.50 3.56
C ASP A 17 6.16 -1.72 3.53
N ILE A 18 5.68 -2.86 4.02
CA ILE A 18 4.25 -3.18 4.04
C ILE A 18 3.51 -2.28 5.03
N GLU A 19 4.06 -2.06 6.23
CA GLU A 19 3.49 -1.18 7.25
C GLU A 19 3.48 0.28 6.78
N GLU A 20 4.57 0.74 6.15
CA GLU A 20 4.65 2.08 5.57
C GLU A 20 3.63 2.26 4.44
N LEU A 21 3.48 1.24 3.57
CA LEU A 21 2.52 1.26 2.47
C LEU A 21 1.07 1.32 2.98
N GLU A 22 0.74 0.51 4.00
CA GLU A 22 -0.58 0.49 4.63
C GLU A 22 -0.88 1.83 5.34
N HIS A 23 0.09 2.38 6.08
CA HIS A 23 -0.06 3.66 6.75
C HIS A 23 -0.33 4.81 5.76
N LEU A 24 0.46 4.87 4.68
CA LEU A 24 0.29 5.87 3.61
C LEU A 24 -1.07 5.73 2.93
N ALA A 25 -1.49 4.51 2.60
CA ALA A 25 -2.77 4.25 1.96
C ALA A 25 -3.95 4.70 2.84
N GLN A 26 -3.92 4.38 4.14
CA GLN A 26 -4.93 4.82 5.11
C GLN A 26 -4.94 6.35 5.29
N MET A 27 -3.76 6.99 5.32
CA MET A 27 -3.65 8.44 5.41
C MET A 27 -4.31 9.10 4.21
N ILE A 28 -3.94 8.70 2.98
CA ILE A 28 -4.50 9.27 1.74
C ILE A 28 -6.01 9.09 1.68
N GLN A 29 -6.51 7.90 2.05
CA GLN A 29 -7.95 7.61 2.09
C GLN A 29 -8.70 8.56 3.03
N LYS A 30 -8.14 8.87 4.21
CA LYS A 30 -8.77 9.71 5.24
C LYS A 30 -8.64 11.21 4.95
N THR A 31 -7.53 11.66 4.34
CA THR A 31 -7.22 13.09 4.20
C THR A 31 -7.61 13.67 2.84
N SER A 32 -7.87 12.83 1.83
CA SER A 32 -8.25 13.30 0.50
C SER A 32 -9.65 13.93 0.49
N LEU A 33 -9.77 15.09 -0.14
CA LEU A 33 -11.05 15.81 -0.27
C LEU A 33 -11.91 15.32 -1.44
N CYS A 34 -11.28 14.78 -2.50
CA CYS A 34 -11.97 14.27 -3.68
C CYS A 34 -12.22 12.76 -3.59
N GLY A 35 -13.23 12.28 -4.32
CA GLY A 35 -13.59 10.85 -4.35
C GLY A 35 -12.46 9.96 -4.87
N LEU A 36 -11.72 10.42 -5.88
CA LEU A 36 -10.59 9.67 -6.43
C LEU A 36 -9.49 9.43 -5.40
N GLY A 37 -9.08 10.45 -4.64
CA GLY A 37 -8.07 10.29 -3.59
C GLY A 37 -8.53 9.38 -2.45
N LYS A 38 -9.84 9.37 -2.15
CA LYS A 38 -10.42 8.46 -1.15
C LYS A 38 -10.42 7.00 -1.61
N THR A 39 -10.61 6.73 -2.90
CA THR A 39 -10.77 5.36 -3.42
C THR A 39 -9.50 4.78 -4.04
N ALA A 40 -8.57 5.61 -4.51
CA ALA A 40 -7.31 5.18 -5.11
C ALA A 40 -6.47 4.25 -4.21
N PRO A 41 -6.45 4.38 -2.86
CA PRO A 41 -5.71 3.47 -2.00
C PRO A 41 -6.43 2.13 -1.74
N ASN A 42 -7.71 1.99 -2.11
CA ASN A 42 -8.50 0.80 -1.80
C ASN A 42 -7.91 -0.49 -2.38
N PRO A 43 -7.44 -0.54 -3.65
CA PRO A 43 -6.81 -1.74 -4.18
C PRO A 43 -5.63 -2.19 -3.32
N VAL A 44 -4.74 -1.26 -2.94
CA VAL A 44 -3.56 -1.54 -2.10
C VAL A 44 -3.96 -2.10 -0.73
N LEU A 45 -4.91 -1.46 -0.04
CA LEU A 45 -5.39 -1.94 1.27
C LEU A 45 -6.05 -3.32 1.15
N SER A 46 -6.84 -3.54 0.10
CA SER A 46 -7.50 -4.82 -0.12
C SER A 46 -6.52 -5.93 -0.45
N THR A 47 -5.49 -5.65 -1.26
CA THR A 47 -4.50 -6.66 -1.62
C THR A 47 -3.61 -7.02 -0.44
N ILE A 48 -3.19 -6.05 0.37
CA ILE A 48 -2.47 -6.33 1.63
C ILE A 48 -3.35 -7.16 2.57
N LYS A 49 -4.65 -6.87 2.66
CA LYS A 49 -5.56 -7.62 3.54
C LYS A 49 -5.75 -9.07 3.11
N TYR A 50 -5.93 -9.34 1.82
CA TYR A 50 -6.29 -10.65 1.32
C TYR A 50 -5.09 -11.49 0.84
N PHE A 51 -3.97 -10.84 0.51
CA PHE A 51 -2.79 -11.45 -0.06
C PHE A 51 -1.52 -11.02 0.68
N ARG A 52 -1.57 -10.84 2.01
CA ARG A 52 -0.41 -10.42 2.81
C ARG A 52 0.80 -11.33 2.60
N ASP A 53 0.57 -12.63 2.54
CA ASP A 53 1.65 -13.62 2.36
C ASP A 53 2.40 -13.41 1.03
N GLU A 54 1.73 -12.92 -0.02
CA GLU A 54 2.38 -12.60 -1.32
C GLU A 54 3.25 -11.33 -1.23
N TYR A 55 2.95 -10.42 -0.30
CA TYR A 55 3.77 -9.24 -0.04
C TYR A 55 4.99 -9.58 0.85
N GLU A 56 4.88 -10.62 1.68
CA GLU A 56 5.91 -11.05 2.64
C GLU A 56 6.85 -12.15 2.10
N ALA A 57 6.50 -12.79 0.98
CA ALA A 57 7.27 -13.83 0.29
C ALA A 57 8.57 -13.31 -0.33
#